data_AF-Q061A2-F1
#
_entry.id   AF-Q061A2-F1
#
_cell.length_a   1.000
_cell.length_b   1.000
_cell.length_c   1.000
_cell.angle_alpha   90.00
_cell.angle_beta   90.00
_cell.angle_gamma   90.00
#
_symmetry.space_group_name_H-M   'P 1'
#
loop_
_entity.id
_entity.type
_entity.pdbx_description
1 polymer ?
#
loop_
_entity_poly.entity_id
_entity_poly.type
_entity_poly.pdbx_seq_one_letter_code
_entity_poly.pdbx_strand_id
1 'polypeptide(L)'
;MIRTINAGLNWLILLTPRWLPVFVLIPVLYLIGWSKAQLLTLVGLPTSAVSLVGTVFSFLLFLLLMPRWIRLRWQIKRPWVALGLRGMEAHQRSSFAVLLRGLLWSVLLLALIMLPLLLGHWAQFQRTDSVRLLLDAFVLLFGVGLAEEILFRGWLWQELNRLLGAKAGVISQAAIFSLVHARFNMGVWPMLGLLSGLFLLGLVLALRRRLDHGSLWGCVGLHGGLISGWFLLEKNALLLSADAPAWLIGPGGSNPNPMGGLVAISALTLLLWLQRTAFNKSLFTKTEHRNAS
;
A
#
# COMPACT_ATOMS: atom_id res chain seq x y z
N MET A 1 -24.18 29.50 5.00
CA MET A 1 -23.38 28.51 5.75
C MET A 1 -22.66 27.49 4.84
N ILE A 2 -23.34 26.79 3.92
CA ILE A 2 -22.67 25.80 3.03
C ILE A 2 -21.64 26.44 2.07
N ARG A 3 -21.95 27.61 1.50
CA ARG A 3 -21.02 28.34 0.61
C ARG A 3 -19.74 28.80 1.32
N THR A 4 -19.83 29.21 2.57
CA THR A 4 -18.68 29.66 3.38
C THR A 4 -17.79 28.48 3.83
N ILE A 5 -18.39 27.37 4.24
CA ILE A 5 -17.65 26.11 4.55
C ILE A 5 -16.89 25.62 3.31
N ASN A 6 -17.53 25.68 2.14
CA ASN A 6 -16.90 25.33 0.87
C ASN A 6 -15.72 26.24 0.51
N ALA A 7 -15.81 27.54 0.79
CA ALA A 7 -14.71 28.47 0.56
C ALA A 7 -13.51 28.17 1.48
N GLY A 8 -13.76 27.95 2.78
CA GLY A 8 -12.72 27.60 3.75
C GLY A 8 -11.99 26.30 3.42
N LEU A 9 -12.73 25.24 3.05
CA LEU A 9 -12.11 23.97 2.64
C LEU A 9 -11.30 24.12 1.35
N ASN A 10 -11.76 24.92 0.38
CA ASN A 10 -10.98 25.20 -0.82
C ASN A 10 -9.67 25.91 -0.48
N TRP A 11 -9.73 26.90 0.41
CA TRP A 11 -8.56 27.61 0.88
C TRP A 11 -7.55 26.67 1.52
N LEU A 12 -7.99 25.78 2.43
CA LEU A 12 -7.13 24.76 3.05
C LEU A 12 -6.47 23.84 2.02
N ILE A 13 -7.22 23.36 1.03
CA ILE A 13 -6.69 22.48 -0.03
C ILE A 13 -5.66 23.21 -0.90
N LEU A 14 -5.86 24.50 -1.15
CA LEU A 14 -5.04 25.33 -2.02
C LEU A 14 -3.98 26.15 -1.25
N LEU A 15 -3.77 25.84 0.03
CA LEU A 15 -2.78 26.50 0.87
C LEU A 15 -1.40 26.56 0.20
N THR A 16 -0.76 27.71 0.39
CA THR A 16 0.64 27.94 0.02
C THR A 16 1.49 27.94 1.29
N PRO A 17 2.70 27.32 1.27
CA PRO A 17 3.32 26.63 0.13
C PRO A 17 2.62 25.31 -0.22
N ARG A 18 2.66 24.91 -1.50
CA ARG A 18 1.86 23.77 -2.01
C ARG A 18 2.13 22.44 -1.31
N TRP A 19 3.31 22.24 -0.72
CA TRP A 19 3.64 21.02 0.02
C TRP A 19 2.93 20.94 1.37
N LEU A 20 2.65 22.06 2.03
CA LEU A 20 2.08 22.12 3.38
C LEU A 20 0.79 21.30 3.53
N PRO A 21 -0.26 21.52 2.70
CA PRO A 21 -1.49 20.74 2.83
C PRO A 21 -1.28 19.24 2.54
N VAL A 22 -0.27 18.85 1.76
CA VAL A 22 0.02 17.43 1.50
C VAL A 22 0.46 16.73 2.78
N PHE A 23 1.39 17.33 3.52
CA PHE A 23 1.92 16.71 4.74
C PHE A 23 0.99 16.87 5.96
N VAL A 24 0.17 17.91 5.99
CA VAL A 24 -0.76 18.18 7.09
C VAL A 24 -2.09 17.42 6.96
N LEU A 25 -2.47 17.00 5.74
CA LEU A 25 -3.78 16.38 5.50
C LEU A 25 -4.03 15.15 6.39
N ILE A 26 -3.11 14.18 6.37
CA ILE A 26 -3.32 12.91 7.08
C ILE A 26 -3.32 13.10 8.59
N PRO A 27 -2.39 13.83 9.22
CA PRO A 27 -2.46 14.15 10.64
C PRO A 27 -3.77 14.83 11.06
N VAL A 28 -4.27 15.79 10.27
CA VAL A 28 -5.53 16.49 10.58
C VAL A 28 -6.73 15.55 10.46
N LEU A 29 -6.81 14.75 9.39
CA LEU A 29 -7.89 13.79 9.24
C LEU A 29 -7.85 12.73 10.35
N TYR A 30 -6.66 12.28 10.75
CA TYR A 30 -6.47 11.37 11.87
C TYR A 30 -6.96 11.97 13.19
N LEU A 31 -6.58 13.22 13.49
CA LEU A 31 -7.04 13.93 14.68
C LEU A 31 -8.57 14.04 14.71
N ILE A 32 -9.20 14.39 13.59
CA ILE A 32 -10.66 14.49 13.48
C ILE A 32 -11.32 13.11 13.67
N GLY A 33 -10.81 12.08 13.00
CA GLY A 33 -11.34 10.71 13.09
C GLY A 33 -11.20 10.13 14.49
N TRP A 34 -10.03 10.28 15.10
CA TRP A 34 -9.76 9.86 16.48
C TRP A 34 -10.66 10.60 17.47
N SER A 35 -10.81 11.94 17.33
CA SER A 35 -11.70 12.72 18.22
C SER A 35 -13.15 12.26 18.12
N LYS A 36 -13.64 11.94 16.91
CA LYS A 36 -14.97 11.35 16.72
C LYS A 36 -15.10 9.99 17.39
N ALA A 37 -14.10 9.12 17.24
CA ALA A 37 -14.08 7.81 17.90
C ALA A 37 -14.03 7.95 19.44
N GLN A 38 -13.31 8.94 19.95
CA GLN A 38 -13.25 9.23 21.38
C GLN A 38 -14.62 9.64 21.93
N LEU A 39 -15.39 10.46 21.20
CA LEU A 39 -16.76 10.81 21.61
C LEU A 39 -17.70 9.60 21.66
N LEU A 40 -17.46 8.58 20.82
CA LEU A 40 -18.25 7.34 20.86
C LEU A 40 -18.01 6.51 22.13
N THR A 41 -16.93 6.76 22.87
CA THR A 41 -16.72 6.10 24.18
C THR A 41 -17.79 6.50 25.19
N LEU A 42 -18.36 7.70 25.06
CA LEU A 42 -19.47 8.19 25.89
C LEU A 42 -20.77 7.39 25.68
N VAL A 43 -20.89 6.68 24.55
CA VAL A 43 -22.05 5.84 24.19
C VAL A 43 -21.72 4.35 24.14
N GLY A 44 -20.60 3.94 24.76
CA GLY A 44 -20.26 2.53 24.96
C GLY A 44 -19.22 1.93 24.01
N LEU A 45 -18.52 2.73 23.19
CA LEU A 45 -17.38 2.22 22.43
C LEU A 45 -16.22 1.83 23.38
N PRO A 46 -15.67 0.60 23.32
CA PRO A 46 -14.50 0.22 24.11
C PRO A 46 -13.30 1.10 23.78
N THR A 47 -12.54 1.50 24.80
CA THR A 47 -11.33 2.32 24.65
C THR A 47 -10.28 1.66 23.74
N SER A 48 -10.19 0.32 23.76
CA SER A 48 -9.32 -0.47 22.88
C SER A 48 -9.68 -0.35 21.40
N ALA A 49 -10.92 -0.02 21.07
CA ALA A 49 -11.39 0.09 19.69
C ALA A 49 -11.22 1.51 19.10
N VAL A 50 -10.94 2.52 19.94
CA VAL A 50 -10.89 3.95 19.52
C VAL A 50 -9.90 4.17 18.38
N SER A 51 -8.71 3.56 18.44
CA SER A 51 -7.68 3.75 17.39
C SER A 51 -8.12 3.18 16.04
N LEU A 52 -8.72 1.98 16.04
CA LEU A 52 -9.24 1.35 14.82
C LEU A 52 -10.41 2.16 14.24
N VAL A 53 -11.41 2.48 15.06
CA VAL A 53 -12.59 3.25 14.64
C VAL A 53 -12.18 4.66 14.18
N GLY A 54 -11.24 5.28 14.87
CA GLY A 54 -10.68 6.57 14.48
C GLY A 54 -9.98 6.51 13.13
N THR A 55 -9.21 5.46 12.86
CA THR A 55 -8.57 5.21 11.57
C THR A 55 -9.61 5.03 10.45
N VAL A 56 -10.68 4.27 10.70
CA VAL A 56 -11.80 4.11 9.75
C VAL A 56 -12.45 5.45 9.45
N PHE A 57 -12.79 6.26 10.46
CA PHE A 57 -13.35 7.60 10.23
C PHE A 57 -12.41 8.49 9.43
N SER A 58 -11.12 8.46 9.75
CA SER A 58 -10.10 9.25 9.05
C SER A 58 -10.01 8.89 7.58
N PHE A 59 -10.04 7.59 7.28
CA PHE A 59 -10.02 7.09 5.90
C PHE A 59 -11.31 7.41 5.14
N LEU A 60 -12.47 7.32 5.78
CA LEU A 60 -13.74 7.74 5.17
C LEU A 60 -13.75 9.23 4.85
N LEU A 61 -13.27 10.08 5.77
CA LEU A 61 -13.12 11.51 5.54
C LEU A 61 -12.15 11.80 4.39
N PHE A 62 -11.04 11.06 4.34
CA PHE A 62 -10.08 11.13 3.24
C PHE A 62 -10.76 10.83 1.90
N LEU A 63 -11.49 9.72 1.78
CA LEU A 63 -12.21 9.35 0.56
C LEU A 63 -13.25 10.39 0.14
N LEU A 64 -14.00 10.95 1.10
CA LEU A 64 -14.98 12.03 0.83
C LEU A 64 -14.30 13.30 0.32
N LEU A 65 -13.08 13.59 0.77
CA LEU A 65 -12.31 14.75 0.35
C LEU A 65 -11.68 14.59 -1.04
N MET A 66 -11.30 13.36 -1.43
CA MET A 66 -10.54 13.10 -2.66
C MET A 66 -11.13 13.70 -3.93
N PRO A 67 -12.44 13.60 -4.23
CA PRO A 67 -13.00 14.20 -5.43
C PRO A 67 -12.75 15.71 -5.54
N ARG A 68 -12.84 16.41 -4.41
CA ARG A 68 -12.62 17.86 -4.34
C ARG A 68 -11.14 18.19 -4.43
N TRP A 69 -10.31 17.48 -3.68
CA TRP A 69 -8.85 17.60 -3.72
C TRP A 69 -8.32 17.51 -5.15
N ILE A 70 -8.73 16.46 -5.86
CA ILE A 70 -8.27 16.15 -7.21
C ILE A 70 -8.71 17.21 -8.23
N ARG A 71 -9.96 17.68 -8.15
CA ARG A 71 -10.45 18.73 -9.04
C ARG A 71 -9.69 20.05 -8.83
N LEU A 72 -9.40 20.41 -7.59
CA LEU A 72 -8.74 21.69 -7.27
C LEU A 72 -7.23 21.66 -7.50
N ARG A 73 -6.55 20.60 -7.05
CA ARG A 73 -5.08 20.53 -7.12
C ARG A 73 -4.56 19.88 -8.38
N TRP A 74 -5.25 18.87 -8.91
CA TRP A 74 -4.80 18.17 -10.11
C TRP A 74 -5.50 18.66 -11.37
N GLN A 75 -6.57 19.43 -11.25
CA GLN A 75 -7.38 19.94 -12.37
C GLN A 75 -7.93 18.80 -13.26
N ILE A 76 -8.24 17.63 -12.66
CA ILE A 76 -8.77 16.46 -13.36
C ILE A 76 -10.26 16.28 -13.04
N LYS A 77 -11.08 16.18 -14.09
CA LYS A 77 -12.56 16.06 -14.00
C LYS A 77 -13.06 14.71 -13.48
N ARG A 78 -12.27 13.64 -13.61
CA ARG A 78 -12.64 12.26 -13.23
C ARG A 78 -11.74 11.74 -12.08
N PRO A 79 -12.05 12.05 -10.80
CA PRO A 79 -11.15 11.79 -9.68
C PRO A 79 -10.82 10.31 -9.45
N TRP A 80 -11.83 9.45 -9.52
CA TRP A 80 -11.67 8.01 -9.27
C TRP A 80 -10.87 7.30 -10.38
N VAL A 81 -10.90 7.84 -11.59
CA VAL A 81 -10.04 7.40 -12.69
C VAL A 81 -8.60 7.89 -12.44
N ALA A 82 -8.43 9.15 -12.02
CA ALA A 82 -7.11 9.70 -11.69
C ALA A 82 -6.42 8.96 -10.53
N LEU A 83 -7.19 8.50 -9.54
CA LEU A 83 -6.70 7.65 -8.46
C LEU A 83 -6.31 6.25 -8.94
N GLY A 84 -6.87 5.77 -10.06
CA GLY A 84 -6.60 4.44 -10.60
C GLY A 84 -7.60 3.36 -10.17
N LEU A 85 -8.77 3.74 -9.62
CA LEU A 85 -9.81 2.80 -9.18
C LEU A 85 -10.77 2.42 -10.30
N ARG A 86 -10.93 3.30 -11.30
CA ARG A 86 -11.74 3.06 -12.50
C ARG A 86 -10.86 3.12 -13.74
N GLY A 87 -11.12 2.23 -14.70
CA GLY A 87 -10.44 2.25 -15.98
C GLY A 87 -10.69 3.56 -16.74
N MET A 88 -9.70 3.97 -17.52
CA MET A 88 -9.77 5.18 -18.35
C MET A 88 -10.65 4.97 -19.61
N GLU A 89 -10.65 3.77 -20.19
CA GLU A 89 -11.29 3.47 -21.49
C GLU A 89 -11.75 2.01 -21.62
N ALA A 90 -12.60 1.72 -22.62
CA ALA A 90 -13.20 0.41 -22.90
C ALA A 90 -12.18 -0.69 -23.28
N HIS A 91 -10.96 -0.32 -23.69
CA HIS A 91 -9.91 -1.25 -24.12
C HIS A 91 -8.93 -1.68 -23.01
N GLN A 92 -9.13 -1.22 -21.77
CA GLN A 92 -8.26 -1.58 -20.65
C GLN A 92 -8.55 -3.01 -20.16
N ARG A 93 -7.51 -3.77 -19.83
CA ARG A 93 -7.65 -5.08 -19.18
C ARG A 93 -8.58 -4.95 -17.96
N SER A 94 -9.49 -5.91 -17.79
CA SER A 94 -10.43 -5.95 -16.68
C SER A 94 -9.71 -5.70 -15.35
N SER A 95 -10.25 -4.81 -14.51
CA SER A 95 -9.72 -4.53 -13.16
C SER A 95 -9.49 -5.81 -12.35
N PHE A 96 -10.39 -6.79 -12.52
CA PHE A 96 -10.27 -8.09 -11.89
C PHE A 96 -9.06 -8.89 -12.40
N ALA A 97 -8.78 -8.88 -13.71
CA ALA A 97 -7.61 -9.55 -14.27
C ALA A 97 -6.30 -8.90 -13.79
N VAL A 98 -6.29 -7.57 -13.64
CA VAL A 98 -5.12 -6.83 -13.12
C VAL A 98 -4.90 -7.15 -11.63
N LEU A 99 -5.98 -7.21 -10.85
CA LEU A 99 -5.98 -7.66 -9.45
C LEU A 99 -5.43 -9.08 -9.32
N LEU A 100 -5.97 -10.03 -10.06
CA LEU A 100 -5.53 -11.42 -10.04
C LEU A 100 -4.05 -11.53 -10.41
N ARG A 101 -3.59 -10.78 -11.41
CA ARG A 101 -2.16 -10.72 -11.75
C ARG A 101 -1.31 -10.19 -10.58
N GLY A 102 -1.80 -9.22 -9.81
CA GLY A 102 -1.15 -8.75 -8.59
C GLY A 102 -1.08 -9.85 -7.52
N LEU A 103 -2.19 -10.54 -7.29
CA LEU A 103 -2.28 -11.66 -6.34
C LEU A 103 -1.32 -12.80 -6.69
N LEU A 104 -1.20 -13.14 -7.97
CA LEU A 104 -0.24 -14.15 -8.43
C LEU A 104 1.21 -13.76 -8.09
N TRP A 105 1.58 -12.48 -8.25
CA TRP A 105 2.90 -12.01 -7.81
C TRP A 105 3.08 -12.09 -6.30
N SER A 106 2.04 -11.79 -5.52
CA SER A 106 2.07 -11.97 -4.08
C SER A 106 2.31 -13.43 -3.70
N VAL A 107 1.55 -14.36 -4.28
CA VAL A 107 1.69 -15.80 -4.04
C VAL A 107 3.10 -16.27 -4.40
N LEU A 108 3.65 -15.83 -5.53
CA LEU A 108 5.02 -16.16 -5.92
C LEU A 108 6.06 -15.64 -4.92
N LEU A 109 5.94 -14.39 -4.46
CA LEU A 109 6.84 -13.82 -3.45
C LEU A 109 6.74 -14.56 -2.11
N LEU A 110 5.53 -14.86 -1.65
CA LEU A 110 5.32 -15.65 -0.43
C LEU A 110 5.89 -17.06 -0.57
N ALA A 111 5.70 -17.72 -1.71
CA ALA A 111 6.29 -19.04 -1.96
C ALA A 111 7.83 -19.00 -1.91
N LEU A 112 8.46 -17.97 -2.49
CA LEU A 112 9.92 -17.78 -2.41
C LEU A 112 10.40 -17.56 -0.98
N ILE A 113 9.65 -16.82 -0.17
CA ILE A 113 9.93 -16.60 1.27
C ILE A 113 9.77 -17.90 2.05
N MET A 114 8.71 -18.68 1.77
CA MET A 114 8.41 -19.92 2.48
C MET A 114 9.40 -21.04 2.18
N LEU A 115 9.89 -21.14 0.95
CA LEU A 115 10.77 -22.23 0.51
C LEU A 115 11.97 -22.47 1.45
N PRO A 116 12.81 -21.48 1.78
CA PRO A 116 13.94 -21.69 2.70
C PRO A 116 13.49 -21.95 4.14
N LEU A 117 12.34 -21.43 4.57
CA LEU A 117 11.80 -21.72 5.91
C LEU A 117 11.40 -23.20 6.03
N LEU A 118 10.79 -23.76 4.99
CA LEU A 118 10.42 -25.17 4.92
C LEU A 118 11.64 -26.08 4.78
N LEU A 119 12.58 -25.74 3.88
CA LEU A 119 13.82 -26.51 3.68
C LEU A 119 14.72 -26.52 4.92
N GLY A 120 14.75 -25.41 5.66
CA GLY A 120 15.51 -25.31 6.91
C GLY A 120 14.78 -25.84 8.14
N HIS A 121 13.61 -26.47 7.96
CA HIS A 121 12.75 -26.98 9.05
C HIS A 121 12.34 -25.91 10.09
N TRP A 122 12.41 -24.63 9.73
CA TRP A 122 11.96 -23.50 10.55
C TRP A 122 10.48 -23.18 10.40
N ALA A 123 9.80 -23.81 9.44
CA ALA A 123 8.36 -23.77 9.30
C ALA A 123 7.82 -25.18 9.06
N GLN A 124 6.70 -25.49 9.69
CA GLN A 124 5.95 -26.73 9.47
C GLN A 124 4.52 -26.38 9.06
N PHE A 125 3.98 -27.13 8.11
CA PHE A 125 2.58 -26.97 7.75
C PHE A 125 1.71 -27.46 8.91
N GLN A 126 0.79 -26.61 9.32
CA GLN A 126 -0.33 -26.97 10.15
C GLN A 126 -1.60 -26.62 9.40
N ARG A 127 -2.70 -27.33 9.66
CA ARG A 127 -3.98 -26.99 9.07
C ARG A 127 -4.95 -26.63 10.17
N THR A 128 -5.30 -25.35 10.20
CA THR A 128 -6.52 -24.90 10.86
C THR A 128 -7.54 -24.65 9.75
N ASP A 129 -8.71 -25.29 9.80
CA ASP A 129 -9.79 -24.99 8.84
C ASP A 129 -10.70 -23.95 9.49
N SER A 130 -10.45 -22.67 9.22
CA SER A 130 -11.25 -21.58 9.77
C SER A 130 -11.74 -20.62 8.68
N VAL A 131 -13.03 -20.72 8.37
CA VAL A 131 -13.72 -19.77 7.48
C VAL A 131 -13.57 -18.33 7.99
N ARG A 132 -13.50 -18.13 9.31
CA ARG A 132 -13.26 -16.82 9.91
C ARG A 132 -11.91 -16.23 9.51
N LEU A 133 -10.85 -17.03 9.45
CA LEU A 133 -9.53 -16.55 9.01
C LEU A 133 -9.53 -16.16 7.53
N LEU A 134 -10.31 -16.84 6.68
CA LEU A 134 -10.49 -16.45 5.27
C LEU A 134 -11.21 -15.10 5.15
N LEU A 135 -12.24 -14.86 5.98
CA LEU A 135 -12.93 -13.57 6.03
C LEU A 135 -12.01 -12.46 6.55
N ASP A 136 -11.24 -12.71 7.61
CA ASP A 136 -10.27 -11.76 8.15
C ASP A 136 -9.20 -11.41 7.09
N ALA A 137 -8.70 -12.40 6.35
CA ALA A 137 -7.76 -12.18 5.26
C ALA A 137 -8.36 -11.35 4.11
N PHE A 138 -9.62 -11.60 3.75
CA PHE A 138 -10.34 -10.79 2.77
C PHE A 138 -10.48 -9.33 3.22
N VAL A 139 -10.82 -9.13 4.50
CA VAL A 139 -10.89 -7.80 5.12
C VAL A 139 -9.51 -7.14 5.17
N LEU A 140 -8.42 -7.88 5.40
CA LEU A 140 -7.06 -7.31 5.34
C LEU A 140 -6.68 -6.88 3.93
N LEU A 141 -7.02 -7.68 2.91
CA LEU A 141 -6.73 -7.36 1.51
C LEU A 141 -7.47 -6.08 1.07
N PHE A 142 -8.79 -6.01 1.28
CA PHE A 142 -9.61 -4.89 0.80
C PHE A 142 -9.82 -3.77 1.81
N GLY A 143 -9.58 -4.02 3.09
CA GLY A 143 -9.61 -3.00 4.14
C GLY A 143 -8.26 -2.28 4.20
N VAL A 144 -7.19 -2.99 4.55
CA VAL A 144 -5.86 -2.39 4.72
C VAL A 144 -5.17 -2.21 3.38
N GLY A 145 -5.00 -3.30 2.60
CA GLY A 145 -4.27 -3.27 1.34
C GLY A 145 -4.81 -2.26 0.34
N LEU A 146 -6.13 -2.23 0.12
CA LEU A 146 -6.77 -1.23 -0.74
C LEU A 146 -6.64 0.20 -0.18
N ALA A 147 -6.87 0.41 1.11
CA ALA A 147 -6.80 1.74 1.70
C ALA A 147 -5.40 2.34 1.58
N GLU A 148 -4.37 1.55 1.88
CA GLU A 148 -2.98 1.95 1.73
C GLU A 148 -2.63 2.23 0.27
N GLU A 149 -3.07 1.41 -0.68
CA GLU A 149 -2.79 1.67 -2.10
C GLU A 149 -3.49 2.92 -2.63
N ILE A 150 -4.71 3.24 -2.18
CA ILE A 150 -5.36 4.51 -2.50
C ILE A 150 -4.57 5.67 -1.92
N LEU A 151 -4.14 5.57 -0.65
CA LEU A 151 -3.41 6.62 0.04
C LEU A 151 -2.02 6.86 -0.59
N PHE A 152 -1.20 5.82 -0.67
CA PHE A 152 0.20 5.91 -1.08
C PHE A 152 0.36 5.98 -2.60
N ARG A 153 -0.28 5.10 -3.36
CA ARG A 153 -0.07 4.98 -4.82
C ARG A 153 -1.09 5.79 -5.60
N GLY A 154 -2.28 6.01 -5.06
CA GLY A 154 -3.30 6.88 -5.63
C GLY A 154 -3.00 8.36 -5.39
N TRP A 155 -3.03 8.77 -4.12
CA TRP A 155 -2.95 10.18 -3.74
C TRP A 155 -1.53 10.70 -3.54
N LEU A 156 -0.76 10.14 -2.61
CA LEU A 156 0.54 10.68 -2.21
C LEU A 156 1.55 10.65 -3.37
N TRP A 157 1.61 9.53 -4.10
CA TRP A 157 2.41 9.40 -5.32
C TRP A 157 2.16 10.53 -6.32
N GLN A 158 0.90 10.89 -6.52
CA GLN A 158 0.47 11.86 -7.52
C GLN A 158 0.74 13.32 -7.08
N GLU A 159 0.66 13.59 -5.77
CA GLU A 159 1.12 14.86 -5.17
C GLU A 159 2.64 14.99 -5.27
N LEU A 160 3.39 13.99 -4.81
CA LEU A 160 4.86 14.04 -4.81
C LEU A 160 5.44 14.12 -6.21
N ASN A 161 4.84 13.47 -7.20
CA ASN A 161 5.26 13.62 -8.59
C ASN A 161 5.06 15.05 -9.13
N ARG A 162 4.03 15.77 -8.67
CA ARG A 162 3.81 17.19 -9.04
C ARG A 162 4.75 18.13 -8.33
N LEU A 163 5.09 17.82 -7.07
CA LEU A 163 5.95 18.66 -6.25
C LEU A 163 7.44 18.48 -6.58
N LEU A 164 7.87 17.23 -6.82
CA LEU A 164 9.28 16.85 -6.91
C LEU A 164 9.67 16.32 -8.30
N GLY A 165 8.71 16.13 -9.20
CA GLY A 165 8.91 15.44 -10.47
C GLY A 165 8.80 13.91 -10.36
N ALA A 166 8.66 13.23 -11.49
CA ALA A 166 8.27 11.82 -11.52
C ALA A 166 9.27 10.84 -10.88
N LYS A 167 10.58 11.12 -10.95
CA LYS A 167 11.62 10.24 -10.37
C LYS A 167 11.71 10.43 -8.86
N ALA A 168 11.91 11.68 -8.42
CA ALA A 168 12.00 12.00 -6.99
C ALA A 168 10.68 11.74 -6.26
N GLY A 169 9.54 11.95 -6.91
CA GLY A 169 8.22 11.66 -6.35
C GLY A 169 8.01 10.17 -6.05
N VAL A 170 8.41 9.27 -6.96
CA VAL A 170 8.37 7.80 -6.73
C VAL A 170 9.29 7.41 -5.57
N ILE A 171 10.53 7.90 -5.55
CA ILE A 171 11.50 7.57 -4.50
C ILE A 171 11.00 8.08 -3.14
N SER A 172 10.52 9.33 -3.09
CA SER A 172 10.01 9.94 -1.86
C SER A 172 8.75 9.23 -1.35
N GLN A 173 7.84 8.82 -2.25
CA GLN A 173 6.66 8.06 -1.88
C GLN A 173 7.05 6.70 -1.27
N ALA A 174 7.98 5.97 -1.89
CA ALA A 174 8.47 4.70 -1.38
C ALA A 174 9.18 4.87 -0.02
N ALA A 175 9.95 5.94 0.17
CA ALA A 175 10.59 6.28 1.44
C ALA A 175 9.55 6.57 2.53
N ILE A 176 8.55 7.40 2.26
CA ILE A 176 7.47 7.68 3.21
C ILE A 176 6.69 6.39 3.54
N PHE A 177 6.33 5.59 2.53
CA PHE A 177 5.66 4.30 2.72
C PHE A 177 6.47 3.36 3.63
N SER A 178 7.79 3.33 3.46
CA SER A 178 8.67 2.57 4.36
C SER A 178 8.67 3.15 5.78
N LEU A 179 8.94 4.45 5.92
CA LEU A 179 9.13 5.10 7.23
C LEU A 179 7.89 5.07 8.13
N VAL A 180 6.68 5.16 7.58
CA VAL A 180 5.45 5.06 8.39
C VAL A 180 5.23 3.68 9.00
N HIS A 181 5.96 2.66 8.54
CA HIS A 181 5.95 1.31 9.09
C HIS A 181 7.10 1.06 10.08
N ALA A 182 7.86 2.10 10.45
CA ALA A 182 8.91 1.98 11.46
C ALA A 182 8.34 1.46 12.78
N ARG A 183 9.01 0.46 13.34
CA ARG A 183 8.68 -0.15 14.64
C ARG A 183 9.81 0.19 15.61
N PHE A 184 9.67 1.31 16.32
CA PHE A 184 10.71 1.85 17.20
C PHE A 184 11.03 0.98 18.43
N ASN A 185 10.23 -0.04 18.69
CA ASN A 185 10.51 -1.08 19.68
C ASN A 185 11.48 -2.16 19.17
N MET A 186 11.96 -2.07 17.92
CA MET A 186 12.97 -2.96 17.34
C MET A 186 14.38 -2.37 17.48
N GLY A 187 15.40 -3.24 17.51
CA GLY A 187 16.78 -2.81 17.33
C GLY A 187 17.03 -2.20 15.95
N VAL A 188 18.11 -1.43 15.83
CA VAL A 188 18.46 -0.69 14.59
C VAL A 188 18.54 -1.62 13.37
N TRP A 189 19.23 -2.75 13.48
CA TRP A 189 19.44 -3.67 12.35
C TRP A 189 18.14 -4.35 11.87
N PRO A 190 17.31 -4.96 12.75
CA PRO A 190 15.96 -5.41 12.39
C PRO A 190 15.11 -4.32 11.71
N MET A 191 15.13 -3.10 12.26
CA MET A 191 14.36 -1.99 11.69
C MET A 191 14.88 -1.60 10.31
N LEU A 192 16.19 -1.53 10.10
CA LEU A 192 16.78 -1.27 8.79
C LEU A 192 16.38 -2.34 7.76
N GLY A 193 16.43 -3.63 8.12
CA GLY A 193 15.96 -4.70 7.24
C GLY A 193 14.49 -4.52 6.83
N LEU A 194 13.61 -4.28 7.81
CA LEU A 194 12.18 -3.99 7.56
C LEU A 194 11.99 -2.81 6.62
N LEU A 195 12.63 -1.68 6.92
CA LEU A 195 12.47 -0.44 6.15
C LEU A 195 13.05 -0.58 4.74
N SER A 196 14.17 -1.28 4.56
CA SER A 196 14.73 -1.58 3.24
C SER A 196 13.78 -2.43 2.40
N GLY A 197 13.23 -3.49 2.97
CA GLY A 197 12.24 -4.34 2.30
C GLY A 197 10.98 -3.57 1.88
N LEU A 198 10.41 -2.77 2.79
CA LEU A 198 9.22 -1.96 2.51
C LEU A 198 9.51 -0.82 1.53
N PHE A 199 10.72 -0.27 1.52
CA PHE A 199 11.14 0.71 0.52
C PHE A 199 11.19 0.08 -0.88
N LEU A 200 11.77 -1.12 -1.01
CA LEU A 200 11.79 -1.87 -2.27
C LEU A 200 10.38 -2.25 -2.73
N LEU A 201 9.52 -2.73 -1.82
CA LEU A 201 8.10 -2.96 -2.11
C LEU A 201 7.43 -1.67 -2.59
N GLY A 202 7.76 -0.54 -1.95
CA GLY A 202 7.52 0.83 -2.38
C GLY A 202 7.67 1.04 -3.88
N LEU A 203 8.89 0.80 -4.36
CA LEU A 203 9.30 0.98 -5.75
C LEU A 203 8.64 -0.03 -6.69
N VAL A 204 8.55 -1.31 -6.27
CA VAL A 204 7.88 -2.37 -7.04
C VAL A 204 6.42 -2.00 -7.29
N LEU A 205 5.69 -1.54 -6.28
CA LEU A 205 4.29 -1.14 -6.45
C LEU A 205 4.15 0.10 -7.35
N ALA A 206 5.07 1.06 -7.26
CA ALA A 206 5.07 2.22 -8.14
C ALA A 206 5.29 1.85 -9.62
N LEU A 207 6.20 0.91 -9.91
CA LEU A 207 6.40 0.38 -11.27
C LEU A 207 5.22 -0.48 -11.72
N ARG A 208 4.66 -1.27 -10.82
CA ARG A 208 3.47 -2.08 -11.09
C ARG A 208 2.29 -1.23 -11.54
N ARG A 209 2.01 -0.11 -10.84
CA ARG A 209 0.99 0.87 -11.25
C ARG A 209 1.24 1.39 -12.67
N ARG A 210 2.49 1.66 -13.04
CA ARG A 210 2.85 2.13 -14.39
C ARG A 210 2.62 1.06 -15.45
N LEU A 211 3.03 -0.18 -15.17
CA LEU A 211 2.78 -1.36 -16.01
C LEU A 211 1.28 -1.71 -16.13
N ASP A 212 0.49 -1.26 -15.17
CA ASP A 212 -0.97 -1.39 -15.13
C ASP A 212 -1.68 -0.16 -15.72
N HIS A 213 -0.97 0.70 -16.45
CA HIS A 213 -1.51 1.90 -17.09
C HIS A 213 -2.26 2.82 -16.11
N GLY A 214 -1.76 2.93 -14.88
CA GLY A 214 -2.33 3.77 -13.83
C GLY A 214 -3.37 3.09 -12.95
N SER A 215 -3.78 1.84 -13.25
CA SER A 215 -4.70 1.09 -12.39
C SER A 215 -4.04 0.70 -11.06
N LEU A 216 -4.80 0.85 -9.97
CA LEU A 216 -4.37 0.44 -8.62
C LEU A 216 -4.54 -1.05 -8.38
N TRP A 217 -5.41 -1.74 -9.13
CA TRP A 217 -5.84 -3.09 -8.79
C TRP A 217 -4.70 -4.11 -8.73
N GLY A 218 -3.67 -3.96 -9.57
CA GLY A 218 -2.51 -4.84 -9.50
C GLY A 218 -1.60 -4.54 -8.32
N CYS A 219 -1.57 -3.30 -7.84
CA CYS A 219 -0.92 -2.94 -6.59
C CYS A 219 -1.71 -3.47 -5.39
N VAL A 220 -3.04 -3.37 -5.41
CA VAL A 220 -3.93 -3.95 -4.39
C VAL A 220 -3.75 -5.46 -4.31
N GLY A 221 -3.70 -6.14 -5.46
CA GLY A 221 -3.49 -7.58 -5.51
C GLY A 221 -2.11 -8.00 -5.00
N LEU A 222 -1.07 -7.25 -5.35
CA LEU A 222 0.28 -7.54 -4.89
C LEU A 222 0.45 -7.22 -3.40
N HIS A 223 0.19 -5.98 -2.99
CA HIS A 223 0.40 -5.53 -1.62
C HIS A 223 -0.63 -6.13 -0.65
N GLY A 224 -1.92 -6.00 -0.96
CA GLY A 224 -2.99 -6.58 -0.14
C GLY A 224 -2.87 -8.10 -0.07
N GLY A 225 -2.47 -8.75 -1.17
CA GLY A 225 -2.15 -10.17 -1.19
C GLY A 225 -0.99 -10.55 -0.28
N LEU A 226 0.06 -9.73 -0.18
CA LEU A 226 1.20 -10.00 0.69
C LEU A 226 0.78 -9.92 2.17
N ILE A 227 0.00 -8.89 2.52
CA ILE A 227 -0.55 -8.72 3.88
C ILE A 227 -1.47 -9.89 4.23
N SER A 228 -2.49 -10.15 3.41
CA SER A 228 -3.51 -11.16 3.70
C SER A 228 -2.94 -12.58 3.59
N GLY A 229 -2.06 -12.82 2.62
CA GLY A 229 -1.42 -14.10 2.41
C GLY A 229 -0.47 -14.44 3.54
N TRP A 230 0.36 -13.49 3.99
CA TRP A 230 1.19 -13.71 5.17
C TRP A 230 0.35 -13.95 6.43
N PHE A 231 -0.73 -13.20 6.64
CA PHE A 231 -1.66 -13.42 7.74
C PHE A 231 -2.23 -14.86 7.73
N LEU A 232 -2.69 -15.35 6.58
CA LEU A 232 -3.17 -16.72 6.46
C LEU A 232 -2.07 -17.73 6.71
N LEU A 233 -0.86 -17.50 6.20
CA LEU A 233 0.26 -18.38 6.44
C LEU A 233 0.57 -18.46 7.94
N GLU A 234 0.76 -17.33 8.60
CA GLU A 234 1.14 -17.24 10.01
C GLU A 234 0.04 -17.74 10.97
N LYS A 235 -1.24 -17.45 10.69
CA LYS A 235 -2.35 -17.78 11.59
C LYS A 235 -3.06 -19.09 11.28
N ASN A 236 -2.89 -19.64 10.08
CA ASN A 236 -3.67 -20.79 9.60
C ASN A 236 -2.81 -21.96 9.10
N ALA A 237 -1.71 -21.68 8.41
CA ALA A 237 -1.02 -22.69 7.59
C ALA A 237 0.37 -23.09 8.10
N LEU A 238 1.03 -22.24 8.89
CA LEU A 238 2.42 -22.42 9.31
C LEU A 238 2.57 -22.35 10.83
N LEU A 239 3.27 -23.33 11.38
CA LEU A 239 3.90 -23.26 12.68
C LEU A 239 5.35 -22.84 12.48
N LEU A 240 5.72 -21.66 12.97
CA LEU A 240 7.07 -21.12 12.85
C LEU A 240 7.90 -21.52 14.07
N SER A 241 9.13 -21.99 13.84
CA SER A 241 10.08 -22.29 14.90
C SER A 241 10.53 -21.01 15.61
N ALA A 242 10.66 -21.07 16.93
CA ALA A 242 11.25 -19.99 17.72
C ALA A 242 12.71 -19.73 17.36
N ASP A 243 13.40 -20.74 16.84
CA ASP A 243 14.82 -20.67 16.42
C ASP A 243 14.98 -20.18 14.97
N ALA A 244 13.88 -19.81 14.30
CA ALA A 244 13.93 -19.30 12.93
C ALA A 244 14.76 -18.00 12.87
N PRO A 245 15.80 -17.92 12.00
CA PRO A 245 16.65 -16.74 11.96
C PRO A 245 15.87 -15.49 11.54
N ALA A 246 15.97 -14.41 12.33
CA ALA A 246 15.26 -13.15 12.07
C ALA A 246 15.64 -12.50 10.74
N TRP A 247 16.86 -12.72 10.23
CA TRP A 247 17.27 -12.24 8.91
C TRP A 247 16.57 -12.98 7.76
N LEU A 248 16.00 -14.17 8.03
CA LEU A 248 15.30 -15.00 7.06
C LEU A 248 13.78 -14.77 7.13
N ILE A 249 13.19 -15.00 8.31
CA ILE A 249 11.74 -14.86 8.53
C ILE A 249 11.29 -13.40 8.64
N GLY A 250 12.25 -12.50 8.87
CA GLY A 250 12.02 -11.08 9.06
C GLY A 250 11.84 -10.67 10.52
N PRO A 251 11.96 -9.36 10.81
CA PRO A 251 11.93 -8.83 12.16
C PRO A 251 10.51 -8.75 12.72
N GLY A 252 10.34 -8.88 14.05
CA GLY A 252 9.01 -8.80 14.69
C GLY A 252 8.77 -9.74 15.86
N GLY A 253 9.74 -10.60 16.20
CA GLY A 253 9.59 -11.56 17.29
C GLY A 253 8.40 -12.47 17.03
N SER A 254 7.39 -12.41 17.90
CA SER A 254 6.17 -13.22 17.81
C SER A 254 5.25 -12.88 16.62
N ASN A 255 5.45 -11.73 15.96
CA ASN A 255 4.72 -11.36 14.73
C ASN A 255 5.73 -10.87 13.67
N PRO A 256 6.51 -11.79 13.08
CA PRO A 256 7.56 -11.44 12.15
C PRO A 256 6.98 -10.85 10.86
N ASN A 257 7.68 -9.88 10.28
CA ASN A 257 7.34 -9.32 8.99
C ASN A 257 8.36 -9.78 7.94
N PRO A 258 7.99 -10.72 7.04
CA PRO A 258 8.92 -11.34 6.12
C PRO A 258 9.53 -10.37 5.12
N MET A 259 8.90 -9.21 4.91
CA MET A 259 9.43 -8.18 4.01
C MET A 259 10.81 -7.69 4.46
N GLY A 260 11.12 -7.74 5.77
CA GLY A 260 12.43 -7.36 6.29
C GLY A 260 13.50 -8.45 6.20
N GLY A 261 13.17 -9.65 5.71
CA GLY A 261 14.11 -10.74 5.52
C GLY A 261 14.92 -10.63 4.22
N LEU A 262 16.12 -11.19 4.21
CA LEU A 262 17.03 -11.16 3.05
C LEU A 262 16.42 -11.80 1.80
N VAL A 263 15.60 -12.83 1.97
CA VAL A 263 14.93 -13.52 0.85
C VAL A 263 13.91 -12.60 0.20
N ALA A 264 13.08 -11.91 0.99
CA ALA A 264 12.12 -10.94 0.47
C ALA A 264 12.83 -9.76 -0.19
N ILE A 265 13.86 -9.20 0.43
CA ILE A 265 14.67 -8.11 -0.13
C ILE A 265 15.29 -8.51 -1.48
N SER A 266 15.86 -9.71 -1.58
CA SER A 266 16.44 -10.23 -2.82
C SER A 266 15.38 -10.44 -3.90
N ALA A 267 14.26 -11.06 -3.54
CA ALA A 267 13.15 -11.30 -4.46
C ALA A 267 12.52 -9.99 -4.97
N LEU A 268 12.34 -9.00 -4.10
CA LEU A 268 11.85 -7.67 -4.47
C LEU A 268 12.84 -6.92 -5.37
N THR A 269 14.14 -7.05 -5.11
CA THR A 269 15.18 -6.45 -5.96
C THR A 269 15.15 -7.05 -7.36
N LEU A 270 15.05 -8.38 -7.47
CA LEU A 270 14.88 -9.07 -8.75
C LEU A 270 13.59 -8.66 -9.45
N LEU A 271 12.46 -8.63 -8.73
CA LEU A 271 11.17 -8.22 -9.27
C LEU A 271 11.20 -6.76 -9.76
N LEU A 272 11.85 -5.87 -9.01
CA LEU A 272 12.04 -4.48 -9.39
C LEU A 272 12.83 -4.36 -10.70
N TRP A 273 13.90 -5.14 -10.84
CA TRP A 273 14.70 -5.21 -12.07
C TRP A 273 13.90 -5.75 -13.26
N LEU A 274 13.14 -6.83 -13.08
CA LEU A 274 12.26 -7.40 -14.10
C LEU A 274 11.20 -6.40 -14.57
N GLN A 275 10.51 -5.74 -13.63
CA GLN A 275 9.49 -4.74 -13.95
C GLN A 275 10.07 -3.52 -14.63
N ARG A 276 11.27 -3.06 -14.22
CA ARG A 276 11.96 -1.95 -14.88
C ARG A 276 12.31 -2.30 -16.33
N THR A 277 12.80 -3.51 -16.57
CA THR A 277 13.12 -4.00 -17.93
C THR A 277 11.85 -4.07 -18.79
N ALA A 278 10.76 -4.62 -18.26
CA ALA A 278 9.47 -4.68 -18.96
C ALA A 278 8.92 -3.27 -19.27
N PHE A 279 9.04 -2.34 -18.32
CA PHE A 279 8.61 -0.97 -18.50
C PHE A 279 9.41 -0.26 -19.61
N ASN A 280 10.74 -0.41 -19.61
CA ASN A 280 11.59 0.15 -20.66
C ASN A 280 11.21 -0.40 -22.04
N LYS A 281 11.01 -1.72 -22.17
CA LYS A 281 10.56 -2.35 -23.43
C LYS A 281 9.23 -1.75 -23.93
N SER A 282 8.26 -1.55 -23.03
CA SER A 282 6.96 -0.97 -23.39
C SER A 282 7.06 0.47 -23.92
N LEU A 283 8.06 1.25 -23.47
CA LEU A 283 8.30 2.60 -23.98
C LEU A 283 8.90 2.56 -25.40
N PHE A 284 9.85 1.66 -25.65
CA PHE A 284 10.46 1.51 -26.98
C PHE A 284 9.42 1.16 -28.05
N THR A 285 8.59 0.14 -27.81
CA THR A 285 7.54 -0.27 -28.76
C THR A 285 6.56 0.87 -29.07
N LYS A 286 6.23 1.71 -28.09
CA LYS A 286 5.35 2.86 -28.30
C LYS A 286 5.99 3.95 -29.17
N THR A 287 7.30 4.14 -29.08
CA THR A 287 8.04 5.12 -29.90
C THR A 287 8.13 4.64 -31.35
N GLU A 288 8.43 3.37 -31.59
CA GLU A 288 8.48 2.79 -32.95
C GLU A 288 7.13 2.91 -33.66
N HIS A 289 6.02 2.57 -32.99
CA HIS A 289 4.69 2.72 -33.58
C HIS A 289 4.31 4.17 -33.92
N ARG A 290 4.83 5.17 -33.18
CA ARG A 290 4.60 6.60 -33.51
C ARG A 290 5.47 7.10 -34.66
N ASN A 291 6.61 6.46 -34.91
CA ASN A 291 7.50 6.84 -36.02
C ASN A 291 7.12 6.13 -37.33
N ALA A 292 6.33 5.05 -37.27
CA ALA A 292 5.85 4.29 -38.42
C ALA A 292 4.46 4.72 -38.92
N SER A 293 3.85 5.74 -38.30
CA SER A 293 2.54 6.33 -38.65
C SER A 293 2.72 7.76 -39.15
#